data_AF-A0A0E9XWI4-F1
#
_entry.id   AF-A0A0E9XWI4-F1
#
_cell.length_a   1.000
_cell.length_b   1.000
_cell.length_c   1.000
_cell.angle_alpha   90.00
_cell.angle_beta   90.00
_cell.angle_gamma   90.00
#
_symmetry.space_group_name_H-M   'P 1'
#
loop_
_entity.id
_entity.type
_entity.pdbx_description
1 polymer ?
#
loop_
_entity_poly.entity_id
_entity_poly.type
_entity_poly.pdbx_seq_one_letter_code
_entity_poly.pdbx_strand_id
1 'polypeptide(L)'
;MFAETMPNVPIRSIMRIQNFKLWDSFCRKKAQLTQIKQMPIDERMLFHGTAYKNIWSICAANFDLKFAGRHGSVHGKGIYFARHASYANKFCGVPKSQNSVLPSKTMILARVLVGEYTQGERSLCQVPSKDKTMTSFYDSCIDDFNYPKTFVIFNSNQIYPEYLIEF
;
A
#
# COMPACT_ATOMS: atom_id res chain seq x y z
N MET A 1 10.14 -0.07 -12.41
CA MET A 1 9.50 0.41 -11.16
C MET A 1 10.51 0.91 -10.12
N PHE A 2 11.26 0.05 -9.41
CA PHE A 2 12.15 0.52 -8.31
C PHE A 2 13.25 1.49 -8.81
N ALA A 3 14.01 1.07 -9.84
CA ALA A 3 15.12 1.84 -10.39
C ALA A 3 14.70 3.17 -11.06
N GLU A 4 13.42 3.38 -11.36
CA GLU A 4 12.92 4.65 -11.94
C GLU A 4 13.15 5.84 -11.00
N THR A 5 13.13 5.58 -9.68
CA THR A 5 13.34 6.63 -8.67
C THR A 5 14.47 6.33 -7.70
N MET A 6 15.07 5.14 -7.77
CA MET A 6 16.24 4.74 -6.98
C MET A 6 17.31 4.06 -7.87
N PRO A 7 17.81 4.71 -8.93
CA PRO A 7 18.68 4.07 -9.93
C PRO A 7 20.06 3.67 -9.38
N ASN A 8 20.55 4.39 -8.37
CA ASN A 8 21.90 4.18 -7.80
C ASN A 8 21.89 3.33 -6.53
N VAL A 9 20.75 2.71 -6.20
CA VAL A 9 20.61 1.90 -4.98
C VAL A 9 20.57 0.42 -5.38
N PRO A 10 21.58 -0.39 -4.99
CA PRO A 10 21.64 -1.78 -5.39
C PRO A 10 20.56 -2.60 -4.70
N ILE A 11 19.82 -3.41 -5.46
CA ILE A 11 18.89 -4.38 -4.92
C ILE A 11 19.68 -5.62 -4.49
N ARG A 12 19.53 -6.05 -3.24
CA ARG A 12 20.11 -7.28 -2.70
C ARG A 12 19.29 -8.51 -3.03
N SER A 13 17.96 -8.41 -2.87
CA SER A 13 17.05 -9.52 -3.13
C SER A 13 15.64 -9.03 -3.47
N ILE A 14 14.92 -9.86 -4.24
CA ILE A 14 13.48 -9.71 -4.50
C ILE A 14 12.83 -11.06 -4.19
N MET A 15 11.96 -11.09 -3.19
CA MET A 15 11.23 -12.29 -2.80
C MET A 15 9.76 -12.13 -3.18
N ARG A 16 9.21 -13.10 -3.91
CA ARG A 16 7.76 -13.18 -4.14
C ARG A 16 7.07 -13.79 -2.93
N ILE A 17 6.09 -13.08 -2.39
CA ILE A 17 5.27 -13.54 -1.28
C ILE A 17 4.17 -14.44 -1.83
N GLN A 18 4.04 -15.65 -1.29
CA GLN A 18 3.01 -16.62 -1.67
C GLN A 18 2.12 -16.92 -0.46
N ASN A 19 1.10 -16.10 -0.27
CA ASN A 19 0.12 -16.28 0.80
C ASN A 19 -1.28 -16.48 0.19
N PHE A 20 -1.68 -17.74 0.00
CA PHE A 20 -2.94 -18.10 -0.67
C PHE A 20 -4.19 -17.53 0.01
N LYS A 21 -4.17 -17.37 1.34
CA LYS A 21 -5.30 -16.80 2.10
C LYS A 21 -5.49 -15.30 1.79
N LEU A 22 -4.38 -14.56 1.74
CA LEU A 22 -4.41 -13.14 1.38
C LEU A 22 -4.75 -12.95 -0.10
N TRP A 23 -4.21 -13.83 -0.96
CA TRP A 23 -4.52 -13.83 -2.39
C TRP A 23 -6.01 -14.07 -2.65
N ASP A 24 -6.61 -15.08 -2.00
CA ASP A 24 -8.04 -15.35 -2.12
C ASP A 24 -8.89 -14.16 -1.65
N SER A 25 -8.54 -13.55 -0.51
CA SER A 25 -9.25 -12.38 0.01
C SER A 25 -9.16 -11.18 -0.95
N PHE A 26 -7.99 -10.96 -1.55
CA PHE A 26 -7.77 -9.93 -2.57
C PHE A 26 -8.60 -10.20 -3.84
N CYS A 27 -8.57 -11.42 -4.37
CA CYS A 27 -9.34 -11.81 -5.55
C CYS A 27 -10.85 -11.67 -5.33
N ARG A 28 -11.37 -12.10 -4.17
CA ARG A 28 -12.78 -11.90 -3.82
C ARG A 28 -13.14 -10.42 -3.73
N LYS A 29 -12.27 -9.58 -3.14
CA LYS A 29 -12.50 -8.14 -3.10
C LYS A 29 -12.49 -7.50 -4.48
N LYS A 30 -11.57 -7.92 -5.35
CA LYS A 30 -11.50 -7.48 -6.75
C LYS A 30 -12.77 -7.82 -7.52
N ALA A 31 -13.25 -9.06 -7.41
CA ALA A 31 -14.48 -9.50 -8.05
C ALA A 31 -15.70 -8.70 -7.53
N GLN A 32 -15.79 -8.51 -6.21
CA GLN A 32 -16.85 -7.71 -5.58
C GLN A 32 -16.89 -6.28 -6.14
N LEU A 33 -15.75 -5.57 -6.14
CA LEU A 33 -15.68 -4.20 -6.62
C LEU A 33 -15.99 -4.12 -8.13
N THR A 34 -15.48 -5.06 -8.93
CA THR A 34 -15.75 -5.14 -10.37
C THR A 34 -17.25 -5.30 -10.64
N GLN A 35 -17.95 -6.14 -9.88
CA GLN A 35 -19.40 -6.33 -10.01
C GLN A 35 -20.19 -5.08 -9.63
N ILE A 36 -19.84 -4.42 -8.53
CA ILE A 36 -20.52 -3.20 -8.06
C ILE A 36 -20.35 -2.06 -9.06
N LYS A 37 -19.13 -1.89 -9.60
CA LYS A 37 -18.80 -0.81 -10.53
C LYS A 37 -19.22 -1.11 -11.97
N GLN A 38 -19.55 -2.37 -12.27
CA GLN A 38 -19.84 -2.86 -13.62
C GLN A 38 -18.69 -2.60 -14.62
N MET A 39 -17.45 -2.57 -14.11
CA MET A 39 -16.24 -2.39 -14.91
C MET A 39 -15.01 -2.91 -14.14
N PRO A 40 -13.91 -3.26 -14.83
CA PRO A 40 -12.66 -3.65 -14.17
C PRO A 40 -12.16 -2.56 -13.21
N ILE A 41 -11.86 -2.94 -11.98
CA ILE A 41 -11.29 -2.03 -10.99
C ILE A 41 -9.84 -1.68 -11.32
N ASP A 42 -9.45 -0.41 -11.17
CA ASP A 42 -8.05 0.03 -11.33
C ASP A 42 -7.17 -0.65 -10.26
N GLU A 43 -6.23 -1.46 -10.72
CA GLU A 43 -5.25 -2.20 -9.91
C GLU A 43 -3.84 -1.68 -10.24
N ARG A 44 -3.09 -1.31 -9.20
CA ARG A 44 -1.74 -0.77 -9.34
C ARG A 44 -0.73 -1.50 -8.47
N MET A 45 0.50 -1.56 -8.95
CA MET A 45 1.66 -1.94 -8.16
C MET A 45 2.20 -0.70 -7.45
N LEU A 46 2.22 -0.70 -6.12
CA LEU A 46 2.64 0.43 -5.30
C LEU A 46 3.58 0.02 -4.16
N PHE A 47 4.47 0.91 -3.78
CA PHE A 47 5.47 0.69 -2.74
C PHE A 47 4.94 1.03 -1.35
N HIS A 48 5.33 0.23 -0.36
CA HIS A 48 5.08 0.49 1.05
C HIS A 48 6.36 0.31 1.86
N GLY A 49 6.84 1.41 2.42
CA GLY A 49 7.94 1.41 3.38
C GLY A 49 7.41 1.33 4.81
N THR A 50 8.05 0.52 5.65
CA THR A 50 7.67 0.37 7.05
C THR A 50 8.90 0.04 7.91
N ALA A 51 8.76 0.14 9.24
CA ALA A 51 9.73 -0.42 10.15
C ALA A 51 9.93 -1.92 9.90
N TYR A 52 11.18 -2.38 9.92
CA TYR A 52 11.55 -3.77 9.62
C TYR A 52 10.76 -4.81 10.44
N LYS A 53 10.49 -4.51 11.72
CA LYS A 53 9.71 -5.38 12.62
C LYS A 53 8.28 -5.69 12.13
N ASN A 54 7.71 -4.88 11.23
CA ASN A 54 6.35 -5.05 10.72
C ASN A 54 6.29 -5.90 9.44
N ILE A 55 7.43 -6.14 8.78
CA ILE A 55 7.48 -6.76 7.46
C ILE A 55 6.82 -8.14 7.48
N TRP A 56 7.27 -9.02 8.37
CA TRP A 56 6.77 -10.40 8.43
C TRP A 56 5.31 -10.49 8.87
N SER A 57 4.86 -9.60 9.77
CA SER A 57 3.45 -9.55 10.15
C SER A 57 2.57 -9.13 8.99
N ILE A 58 3.01 -8.18 8.14
CA ILE A 58 2.28 -7.80 6.94
C ILE A 58 2.24 -8.95 5.93
N CYS A 59 3.36 -9.64 5.68
CA CYS A 59 3.38 -10.79 4.77
C CYS A 59 2.47 -11.94 5.24
N ALA A 60 2.36 -12.15 6.55
CA ALA A 60 1.56 -13.23 7.14
C ALA A 60 0.07 -12.88 7.26
N ALA A 61 -0.26 -11.66 7.70
CA ALA A 61 -1.60 -11.26 8.15
C ALA A 61 -2.16 -10.01 7.45
N ASN A 62 -1.49 -9.53 6.39
CA ASN A 62 -1.81 -8.29 5.67
C ASN A 62 -1.59 -7.01 6.50
N PHE A 63 -1.88 -5.87 5.90
CA PHE A 63 -1.87 -4.56 6.56
C PHE A 63 -3.05 -4.43 7.53
N ASP A 64 -2.80 -3.91 8.73
CA ASP A 64 -3.85 -3.70 9.74
C ASP A 64 -4.11 -2.20 9.97
N LEU A 65 -5.36 -1.79 9.74
CA LEU A 65 -5.85 -0.42 9.89
C LEU A 65 -5.76 0.10 11.33
N LYS A 66 -5.67 -0.78 12.35
CA LYS A 66 -5.44 -0.38 13.75
C LYS A 66 -4.09 0.34 13.94
N PHE A 67 -3.18 0.20 12.99
CA PHE A 67 -1.90 0.91 12.98
C PHE A 67 -1.90 2.15 12.08
N ALA A 68 -2.98 2.39 11.32
CA ALA A 68 -3.13 3.58 10.49
C ALA A 68 -3.15 4.87 11.36
N GLY A 69 -2.55 5.95 10.85
CA GLY A 69 -2.52 7.25 11.53
C GLY A 69 -1.52 7.41 12.67
N ARG A 70 -0.76 6.37 13.04
CA ARG A 70 0.30 6.47 14.08
C ARG A 70 1.50 7.34 13.68
N HIS A 71 1.67 7.63 12.39
CA HIS A 71 2.84 8.36 11.86
C HIS A 71 2.46 9.66 11.13
N GLY A 72 1.32 10.25 11.50
CA GLY A 72 0.79 11.43 10.81
C GLY A 72 0.00 11.03 9.56
N SER A 73 -1.32 11.20 9.62
CA SER A 73 -2.23 10.92 8.51
C SER A 73 -2.73 12.24 7.93
N VAL A 74 -2.16 12.70 6.82
CA VAL A 74 -2.59 13.95 6.17
C VAL A 74 -3.80 13.71 5.26
N HIS A 75 -3.89 12.53 4.65
CA HIS A 75 -4.88 12.17 3.63
C HIS A 75 -5.86 11.07 4.09
N GLY A 76 -5.99 10.91 5.41
CA GLY A 76 -6.90 9.97 6.06
C GLY A 76 -6.20 8.89 6.88
N LYS A 77 -6.94 8.25 7.78
CA LYS A 77 -6.49 7.20 8.70
C LYS A 77 -6.54 5.81 8.03
N GLY A 78 -5.91 5.69 6.87
CA GLY A 78 -5.77 4.42 6.14
C GLY A 78 -4.33 3.96 6.00
N ILE A 79 -4.12 2.95 5.17
CA ILE A 79 -2.82 2.39 4.82
C ILE A 79 -2.28 3.13 3.59
N TYR A 80 -1.06 3.65 3.69
CA TYR A 80 -0.46 4.50 2.68
C TYR A 80 0.43 3.70 1.73
N PHE A 81 0.30 3.96 0.44
CA PHE A 81 1.12 3.40 -0.63
C PHE A 81 1.69 4.50 -1.49
N ALA A 82 2.94 4.37 -1.88
CA ALA A 82 3.66 5.32 -2.70
C ALA A 82 3.78 4.81 -4.13
N ARG A 83 3.59 5.70 -5.11
CA ARG A 83 3.93 5.44 -6.51
C ARG A 83 5.44 5.22 -6.70
N HIS A 84 6.25 5.99 -5.97
CA HIS A 84 7.70 6.03 -6.12
C HIS A 84 8.42 5.35 -4.96
N ALA A 85 9.36 4.45 -5.27
CA ALA A 85 10.18 3.75 -4.28
C ALA A 85 10.98 4.72 -3.40
N SER A 86 11.50 5.81 -3.98
CA SER A 86 12.24 6.84 -3.25
C SER A 86 11.41 7.50 -2.14
N TYR A 87 10.10 7.63 -2.32
CA TYR A 87 9.21 8.15 -1.29
C TYR A 87 8.97 7.11 -0.19
N ALA A 88 8.68 5.86 -0.56
CA ALA A 88 8.53 4.75 0.39
C ALA A 88 9.79 4.51 1.23
N ASN A 89 10.99 4.69 0.66
CA ASN A 89 12.28 4.54 1.35
C ASN A 89 12.40 5.40 2.62
N LYS A 90 11.74 6.57 2.66
CA LYS A 90 11.73 7.46 3.84
C LYS A 90 11.14 6.79 5.08
N PHE A 91 10.27 5.79 4.89
CA PHE A 91 9.57 5.08 5.95
C PHE A 91 10.17 3.70 6.25
N CYS A 92 11.17 3.27 5.46
CA CYS A 92 11.80 1.96 5.64
C CYS A 92 12.76 1.98 6.84
N GLY A 93 12.49 1.10 7.81
CA GLY A 93 13.38 0.89 8.95
C GLY A 93 14.55 -0.04 8.60
N VAL A 94 15.67 0.14 9.29
CA VAL A 94 16.84 -0.75 9.22
C VAL A 94 16.73 -1.79 10.34
N PRO A 95 17.06 -3.08 10.12
CA PRO A 95 17.15 -4.08 11.17
C PRO A 95 18.13 -3.64 12.27
N LYS A 96 17.73 -3.76 13.55
CA LYS A 96 18.59 -3.37 14.70
C LYS A 96 19.73 -4.36 14.99
N SER A 97 19.58 -5.59 14.52
CA SER A 97 20.53 -6.68 14.76
C SER A 97 20.87 -7.26 13.41
N GLN A 98 22.09 -7.04 12.94
CA GLN A 98 22.91 -8.05 12.27
C GLN A 98 24.38 -7.61 12.27
N ASN A 99 25.27 -8.59 12.46
CA ASN A 99 26.70 -8.55 12.13
C ASN A 99 26.94 -8.43 10.60
N SER A 100 25.97 -7.91 9.84
CA SER A 100 26.10 -7.70 8.42
C SER A 100 26.91 -6.42 8.18
N VAL A 101 27.90 -6.53 7.30
CA VAL A 101 28.90 -5.49 7.02
C VAL A 101 28.25 -4.17 6.55
N LEU A 102 26.99 -4.21 6.06
CA LEU A 102 26.26 -3.04 5.58
C LEU A 102 24.76 -3.10 5.95
N PRO A 103 24.18 -2.03 6.52
CA PRO A 103 22.74 -1.94 6.78
C PRO A 103 21.93 -2.04 5.47
N SER A 104 20.93 -2.93 5.42
CA SER A 104 19.92 -2.97 4.36
C SER A 104 18.59 -2.43 4.84
N LYS A 105 17.79 -1.95 3.90
CA LYS A 105 16.38 -1.63 4.07
C LYS A 105 15.53 -2.63 3.33
N THR A 106 14.26 -2.70 3.74
CA THR A 106 13.28 -3.55 3.11
C THR A 106 12.00 -2.78 2.88
N MET A 107 11.44 -2.91 1.68
CA MET A 107 10.12 -2.38 1.35
C MET A 107 9.25 -3.43 0.68
N ILE A 108 7.94 -3.24 0.76
CA ILE A 108 6.95 -4.10 0.12
C ILE A 108 6.51 -3.44 -1.19
N LEU A 109 6.42 -4.22 -2.25
CA LEU A 109 5.71 -3.85 -3.47
C LEU A 109 4.41 -4.67 -3.53
N ALA A 110 3.29 -3.98 -3.43
CA ALA A 110 1.97 -4.58 -3.28
C ALA A 110 1.08 -4.33 -4.49
N ARG A 111 0.19 -5.29 -4.80
CA ARG A 111 -0.98 -5.05 -5.64
C ARG A 111 -2.03 -4.33 -4.82
N VAL A 112 -2.54 -3.23 -5.35
CA VAL A 112 -3.51 -2.38 -4.67
C VAL A 112 -4.67 -2.09 -5.61
N LEU A 113 -5.89 -2.44 -5.19
CA LEU A 113 -7.12 -2.04 -5.87
C LEU A 113 -7.43 -0.59 -5.52
N VAL A 114 -6.85 0.35 -6.28
CA VAL A 114 -7.04 1.79 -6.04
C VAL A 114 -8.40 2.27 -6.50
N GLY A 115 -8.97 1.63 -7.53
CA GLY A 115 -10.28 1.97 -8.09
C GLY A 115 -10.43 3.45 -8.40
N GLU A 116 -11.63 3.97 -8.17
CA GLU A 116 -11.89 5.39 -8.27
C GLU A 116 -11.46 6.08 -6.98
N TYR A 117 -10.71 7.17 -7.11
CA TYR A 117 -10.12 7.87 -5.96
C TYR A 117 -10.58 9.32 -5.87
N THR A 118 -10.41 9.88 -4.68
CA THR A 118 -10.73 11.28 -4.36
C THR A 118 -9.65 11.90 -3.47
N GLN A 119 -9.68 13.23 -3.31
CA GLN A 119 -8.74 13.92 -2.43
C GLN A 119 -8.89 13.41 -1.00
N GLY A 120 -7.77 13.02 -0.38
CA GLY A 120 -7.74 12.62 1.01
C GLY A 120 -7.64 13.81 1.97
N GLU A 121 -8.30 13.68 3.11
CA GLU A 121 -8.28 14.65 4.20
C GLU A 121 -7.97 13.97 5.54
N ARG A 122 -7.34 14.72 6.46
CA ARG A 122 -6.82 14.21 7.74
C ARG A 122 -7.88 13.56 8.63
N SER A 123 -9.12 14.04 8.59
CA SER A 123 -10.23 13.58 9.43
C SER A 123 -10.82 12.24 8.96
N LEU A 124 -10.59 11.84 7.71
CA LEU A 124 -11.22 10.66 7.11
C LEU A 124 -10.79 9.37 7.81
N CYS A 125 -11.76 8.59 8.28
CA CYS A 125 -11.58 7.22 8.76
C CYS A 125 -12.00 6.17 7.71
N GLN A 126 -12.63 6.62 6.63
CA GLN A 126 -13.08 5.81 5.49
C GLN A 126 -13.13 6.71 4.25
N VAL A 127 -13.24 6.09 3.07
CA VAL A 127 -13.49 6.78 1.80
C VAL A 127 -14.83 7.54 1.85
N PRO A 128 -14.89 8.77 1.30
CA PRO A 128 -16.14 9.53 1.29
C PRO A 128 -17.12 8.96 0.24
N SER A 129 -18.41 9.26 0.44
CA SER A 129 -19.46 8.98 -0.54
C SER A 129 -19.37 9.96 -1.72
N LYS A 130 -19.72 9.49 -2.92
CA LYS A 130 -19.69 10.31 -4.14
C LYS A 130 -20.86 11.27 -4.25
N ASP A 131 -22.01 10.86 -3.76
CA ASP A 131 -23.30 11.52 -3.97
C ASP A 131 -24.03 11.79 -2.65
N LYS A 132 -23.31 11.69 -1.51
CA LYS A 132 -23.84 11.76 -0.14
C LYS A 132 -24.86 10.66 0.19
N THR A 133 -25.04 9.68 -0.69
CA THR A 133 -25.80 8.47 -0.39
C THR A 133 -24.89 7.42 0.25
N MET A 134 -25.48 6.42 0.92
CA MET A 134 -24.72 5.33 1.54
C MET A 134 -24.46 4.16 0.59
N THR A 135 -24.62 4.34 -0.73
CA THR A 135 -24.52 3.25 -1.71
C THR A 135 -23.40 3.43 -2.72
N SER A 136 -22.88 4.65 -2.88
CA SER A 136 -21.83 4.98 -3.86
C SER A 136 -20.61 5.59 -3.18
N PHE A 137 -19.53 4.81 -3.06
CA PHE A 137 -18.27 5.25 -2.47
C PHE A 137 -17.13 5.28 -3.49
N TYR A 138 -16.15 6.15 -3.23
CA TYR A 138 -14.81 6.00 -3.81
C TYR A 138 -14.14 4.74 -3.24
N ASP A 139 -13.08 4.27 -3.88
CA ASP A 139 -12.35 3.05 -3.50
C ASP A 139 -11.04 3.38 -2.75
N SER A 140 -10.49 4.57 -2.95
CA SER A 140 -9.31 5.06 -2.21
C SER A 140 -9.25 6.59 -2.13
N CYS A 141 -8.31 7.11 -1.34
CA CYS A 141 -7.97 8.54 -1.34
C CYS A 141 -6.55 8.78 -1.84
N ILE A 142 -6.28 9.99 -2.32
CA ILE A 142 -4.98 10.42 -2.87
C ILE A 142 -4.48 11.73 -2.24
N ASP A 143 -3.21 12.05 -2.50
CA ASP A 143 -2.58 13.30 -2.07
C ASP A 143 -2.80 14.49 -3.01
N ASP A 144 -2.85 14.26 -4.32
CA ASP A 144 -3.06 15.31 -5.33
C ASP A 144 -3.69 14.74 -6.61
N PHE A 145 -4.75 15.38 -7.12
CA PHE A 145 -5.48 14.92 -8.32
C PHE A 145 -4.68 15.00 -9.62
N ASN A 146 -3.79 15.97 -9.76
CA ASN A 146 -3.04 16.18 -11.01
C ASN A 146 -1.95 15.11 -11.15
N TYR A 147 -1.29 14.77 -10.04
CA TYR A 147 -0.26 13.76 -10.02
C TYR A 147 -0.26 12.99 -8.69
N PRO A 148 -1.10 11.94 -8.57
CA PRO A 148 -1.15 11.13 -7.37
C PRO A 148 0.19 10.44 -7.12
N LYS A 149 0.84 10.79 -6.01
CA LYS A 149 2.08 10.11 -5.55
C LYS A 149 1.78 9.14 -4.42
N THR A 150 0.68 9.35 -3.72
CA THR A 150 0.29 8.59 -2.54
C THR A 150 -1.16 8.13 -2.66
N PHE A 151 -1.42 6.87 -2.35
CA PHE A 151 -2.75 6.29 -2.27
C PHE A 151 -3.02 5.82 -0.84
N VAL A 152 -4.21 6.09 -0.32
CA VAL A 152 -4.66 5.72 1.02
C VAL A 152 -5.81 4.74 0.92
N ILE A 153 -5.60 3.56 1.47
CA ILE A 153 -6.51 2.42 1.40
C ILE A 153 -7.13 2.14 2.76
N PHE A 154 -8.45 1.98 2.81
CA PHE A 154 -9.23 1.83 4.04
C PHE A 154 -9.79 0.42 4.23
N ASN A 155 -9.39 -0.54 3.39
CA ASN A 155 -9.73 -1.95 3.52
C ASN A 155 -8.52 -2.81 3.13
N SER A 156 -8.03 -3.64 4.04
CA SER A 156 -6.85 -4.47 3.79
C SER A 156 -7.05 -5.51 2.69
N ASN A 157 -8.29 -5.95 2.42
CA ASN A 157 -8.57 -6.87 1.32
C ASN A 157 -8.43 -6.22 -0.06
N GLN A 158 -8.27 -4.90 -0.17
CA GLN A 158 -7.87 -4.23 -1.41
C GLN A 158 -6.37 -4.37 -1.70
N ILE A 159 -5.61 -5.04 -0.82
CA ILE A 159 -4.16 -5.09 -0.89
C ILE A 159 -3.67 -6.53 -0.83
N TYR A 160 -2.73 -6.85 -1.71
CA TYR A 160 -1.94 -8.07 -1.65
C TYR A 160 -0.44 -7.72 -1.63
N PRO A 161 0.29 -7.98 -0.53
CA PRO A 161 1.74 -7.80 -0.52
C PRO A 161 2.37 -8.87 -1.41
N GLU A 162 2.87 -8.48 -2.58
CA GLU A 162 3.30 -9.44 -3.61
C GLU A 162 4.81 -9.67 -3.62
N TYR A 163 5.59 -8.61 -3.40
CA TYR A 163 7.05 -8.71 -3.37
C TYR A 163 7.64 -8.00 -2.16
N LEU A 164 8.72 -8.60 -1.64
CA LEU A 164 9.63 -7.97 -0.69
C LEU A 164 10.92 -7.61 -1.41
N ILE A 165 11.32 -6.35 -1.34
CA ILE A 165 12.54 -5.83 -1.96
C ILE A 165 13.50 -5.45 -0.86
N GLU A 166 14.65 -6.11 -0.82
CA GLU A 166 15.78 -5.74 0.04
C GLU A 166 16.83 -4.99 -0.78
N PHE A 167 17.31 -3.87 -0.26
CA PHE A 167 18.25 -2.97 -0.93
C PHE A 167 19.15 -2.25 0.09
#